data_AF-A0A258QT29-F1
#
_entry.id   AF-A0A258QT29-F1
#
_cell.length_a   1.000
_cell.length_b   1.000
_cell.length_c   1.000
_cell.angle_alpha   90.00
_cell.angle_beta   90.00
_cell.angle_gamma   90.00
#
_symmetry.space_group_name_H-M   'P 1'
#
loop_
_entity.id
_entity.type
_entity.pdbx_description
1 polymer ?
#
loop_
_entity_poly.entity_id
_entity_poly.type
_entity_poly.pdbx_seq_one_letter_code
_entity_poly.pdbx_strand_id
1 'polypeptide(L)'
;DLVAGSKRSLIITLTDGVTGAVLTTIPHPIAQNIKDIEATGTKTMWIVAGTPKGINLLDPKQIAGALRIGYERSKTEAVKIKAFWN
;
A
#
# COMPACT_ATOMS: atom_id res chain seq x y z
N ASP A 1 -1.02 14.95 1.01
CA ASP A 1 -0.28 15.96 1.78
C ASP A 1 1.19 15.57 1.76
N LEU A 2 2.06 16.46 1.29
CA LEU A 2 3.51 16.22 1.15
C LEU A 2 4.21 17.01 2.26
N VAL A 3 4.57 16.34 3.35
CA VAL A 3 5.34 16.99 4.42
C VAL A 3 6.80 17.07 3.95
N ALA A 4 7.21 18.25 3.49
CA ALA A 4 8.60 18.53 3.14
C ALA A 4 9.51 18.28 4.35
N GLY A 5 10.65 17.61 4.12
CA GLY A 5 11.67 17.35 5.15
C GLY A 5 11.58 15.97 5.84
N SER A 6 10.65 15.10 5.42
CA SER A 6 10.67 13.70 5.88
C SER A 6 11.92 12.96 5.40
N LYS A 7 12.69 12.36 6.33
CA LYS A 7 13.83 11.51 5.97
C LYS A 7 13.40 10.16 5.40
N ARG A 8 12.25 9.64 5.85
CA ARG A 8 11.72 8.37 5.38
C ARG A 8 10.20 8.36 5.33
N SER A 9 9.61 7.74 4.31
CA SER A 9 8.15 7.65 4.13
C SER A 9 7.70 6.21 3.93
N LEU A 10 6.70 5.78 4.71
CA LEU A 10 6.00 4.51 4.53
C LEU A 10 4.72 4.79 3.75
N ILE A 11 4.58 4.13 2.61
CA ILE A 11 3.50 4.36 1.65
C ILE A 11 2.73 3.05 1.53
N ILE A 12 1.45 3.07 1.87
CA ILE A 12 0.56 1.91 1.78
C ILE A 12 -0.57 2.26 0.81
N THR A 13 -0.74 1.46 -0.23
CA THR A 13 -1.80 1.66 -1.23
C THR A 13 -2.62 0.39 -1.43
N LEU A 14 -3.88 0.53 -1.82
CA LEU A 14 -4.75 -0.61 -2.17
C LEU A 14 -4.55 -1.09 -3.62
N THR A 15 -3.76 -0.38 -4.41
CA THR A 15 -3.45 -0.67 -5.82
C THR A 15 -2.01 -0.30 -6.14
N ASP A 16 -1.45 -0.91 -7.18
CA ASP A 16 -0.17 -0.55 -7.80
C ASP A 16 -0.24 0.73 -8.65
N GLY A 17 -1.45 1.29 -8.84
CA GLY A 17 -1.69 2.48 -9.66
C GLY A 17 -1.83 2.19 -11.16
N VAL A 18 -1.58 0.96 -11.61
CA VAL A 18 -1.77 0.49 -12.99
C VAL A 18 -3.15 -0.14 -13.14
N THR A 19 -3.52 -0.99 -12.19
CA THR A 19 -4.85 -1.58 -12.13
C THR A 19 -5.74 -0.65 -11.30
N GLY A 20 -6.75 -0.02 -11.90
CA GLY A 20 -7.65 0.88 -11.16
C GLY A 20 -8.19 0.22 -9.88
N ALA A 21 -8.38 1.00 -8.81
CA ALA A 21 -8.90 0.45 -7.56
C ALA A 21 -10.23 -0.26 -7.81
N VAL A 22 -10.46 -1.39 -7.14
CA VAL A 22 -11.59 -2.33 -7.36
C VAL A 22 -12.95 -1.62 -7.45
N LEU A 23 -13.11 -0.49 -6.78
CA LEU A 23 -14.37 0.26 -6.70
C LEU A 23 -14.45 1.51 -7.58
N THR A 24 -13.30 2.05 -8.05
CA THR A 24 -13.29 3.33 -8.76
C THR A 24 -12.78 3.22 -10.18
N THR A 25 -11.98 2.20 -10.51
CA THR A 25 -11.31 2.00 -11.82
C THR A 25 -10.38 3.13 -12.27
N ILE A 26 -10.23 4.20 -11.49
CA ILE A 26 -9.40 5.36 -11.82
C ILE A 26 -7.93 5.00 -11.54
N PRO A 27 -7.04 5.02 -12.56
CA PRO A 27 -5.61 4.90 -12.36
C PRO A 27 -5.09 6.04 -11.49
N HIS A 28 -4.15 5.74 -10.60
CA HIS A 28 -3.53 6.75 -9.74
C HIS A 28 -2.03 6.76 -9.99
N PRO A 29 -1.38 7.92 -10.21
CA PRO A 29 0.04 8.00 -10.54
C PRO A 29 0.95 7.81 -9.31
N ILE A 30 0.65 6.82 -8.46
CA ILE A 30 1.35 6.55 -7.20
C ILE A 30 2.84 6.38 -7.43
N ALA A 31 3.24 5.63 -8.46
CA ALA A 31 4.66 5.43 -8.78
C ALA A 31 5.37 6.75 -9.10
N GLN A 32 4.71 7.70 -9.77
CA GLN A 32 5.29 9.02 -10.03
C GLN A 32 5.36 9.85 -8.74
N ASN A 33 4.29 9.86 -7.94
CA ASN A 33 4.28 10.58 -6.66
C ASN A 33 5.39 10.07 -5.71
N ILE A 34 5.67 8.76 -5.72
CA ILE A 34 6.78 8.16 -4.96
C ILE A 34 8.13 8.70 -5.47
N LYS A 35 8.34 8.73 -6.79
CA LYS A 35 9.57 9.30 -7.37
C LYS A 35 9.75 10.76 -7.01
N ASP A 36 8.66 11.54 -7.02
CA ASP A 36 8.70 12.96 -6.67
C ASP A 36 9.09 13.16 -5.20
N ILE A 37 8.61 12.29 -4.29
CA ILE A 37 9.02 12.26 -2.87
C ILE A 37 10.50 11.86 -2.73
N GLU A 38 10.95 10.86 -3.49
CA GLU A 38 12.35 10.41 -3.45
C GLU A 38 13.33 11.46 -3.98
N ALA A 39 12.91 12.24 -4.98
CA ALA A 39 13.70 13.33 -5.55
C ALA A 39 14.00 14.44 -4.53
N THR A 40 13.20 14.58 -3.47
CA THR A 40 13.47 15.52 -2.37
C THR A 40 14.39 14.95 -1.29
N GLY A 41 14.98 13.76 -1.49
CA GLY A 41 15.87 13.09 -0.54
C GLY A 41 15.15 12.21 0.49
N THR A 42 13.86 11.95 0.32
CA THR A 42 13.11 11.05 1.21
C THR A 42 13.33 9.59 0.82
N LYS A 43 13.73 8.72 1.75
CA LYS A 43 13.76 7.27 1.48
C LYS A 43 12.36 6.68 1.57
N THR A 44 11.88 5.92 0.59
CA THR A 44 10.53 5.35 0.64
C THR A 44 10.50 3.83 0.84
N MET A 45 9.43 3.34 1.46
CA MET A 45 8.99 1.95 1.40
C MET A 45 7.55 1.93 0.94
N TRP A 46 7.30 1.21 -0.15
CA TRP A 46 5.97 1.10 -0.72
C TRP A 46 5.41 -0.32 -0.55
N ILE A 47 4.22 -0.41 0.05
CA ILE A 47 3.46 -1.66 0.24
C ILE A 47 2.13 -1.54 -0.51
N VAL A 48 1.89 -2.44 -1.46
CA VAL A 48 0.61 -2.57 -2.16
C VAL A 48 -0.28 -3.57 -1.42
N ALA A 49 -1.09 -3.08 -0.48
CA ALA A 49 -2.04 -3.82 0.34
C ALA A 49 -3.43 -4.00 -0.31
N GLY A 50 -3.46 -4.26 -1.62
CA GLY A 50 -4.71 -4.46 -2.36
C GLY A 50 -5.48 -5.72 -2.00
N THR A 51 -6.69 -5.83 -2.54
CA THR A 51 -7.56 -6.99 -2.35
C THR A 51 -6.83 -8.28 -2.70
N PRO A 52 -6.83 -9.30 -1.82
CA PRO A 52 -6.24 -10.59 -2.14
C PRO A 52 -6.87 -11.20 -3.40
N LYS A 53 -6.06 -11.93 -4.19
CA LYS A 53 -6.56 -12.59 -5.41
C LYS A 53 -7.74 -13.50 -5.09
N GLY A 54 -8.82 -13.39 -5.88
CA GLY A 54 -10.01 -14.24 -5.75
C GLY A 54 -10.99 -13.83 -4.64
N ILE A 55 -10.73 -12.74 -3.91
CA ILE A 55 -11.67 -12.21 -2.92
C ILE A 55 -12.60 -11.17 -3.56
N ASN A 56 -13.90 -11.36 -3.38
CA ASN A 56 -14.91 -10.37 -3.72
C ASN A 56 -15.26 -9.55 -2.47
N LEU A 57 -14.84 -8.27 -2.44
CA LEU A 57 -15.17 -7.36 -1.34
C LEU A 57 -16.64 -6.90 -1.32
N LEU A 58 -17.41 -7.18 -2.37
CA LEU A 58 -18.85 -6.91 -2.40
C LEU A 58 -19.67 -8.06 -1.81
N ASP A 59 -19.04 -9.21 -1.52
CA ASP A 59 -19.68 -10.34 -0.84
C ASP A 59 -19.37 -10.29 0.67
N PRO A 60 -20.35 -9.95 1.53
CA PRO A 60 -20.15 -9.89 2.99
C PRO A 60 -19.60 -11.19 3.59
N LYS A 61 -19.91 -12.34 2.96
CA LYS A 61 -19.44 -13.66 3.44
C LYS A 61 -17.93 -13.81 3.31
N GLN A 62 -17.28 -13.03 2.45
CA GLN A 62 -15.84 -13.11 2.20
C GLN A 62 -15.02 -12.10 3.02
N ILE A 63 -15.66 -11.11 3.66
CA ILE A 63 -14.97 -10.04 4.40
C ILE A 63 -14.13 -10.60 5.55
N ALA A 64 -14.68 -11.54 6.34
CA ALA A 64 -13.93 -12.14 7.44
C ALA A 64 -12.66 -12.87 6.97
N GLY A 65 -12.76 -13.59 5.84
CA GLY A 65 -11.60 -14.24 5.21
C GLY A 65 -10.57 -13.23 4.70
N ALA A 66 -11.02 -12.15 4.06
CA ALA A 66 -10.18 -11.06 3.58
C ALA A 66 -9.38 -10.40 4.73
N LEU A 67 -10.06 -10.10 5.85
CA LEU A 67 -9.44 -9.53 7.04
C LEU A 67 -8.37 -10.45 7.63
N ARG A 68 -8.65 -11.76 7.72
CA ARG A 68 -7.68 -12.74 8.22
C ARG A 68 -6.44 -12.81 7.32
N ILE A 69 -6.62 -12.84 6.00
CA ILE A 69 -5.50 -12.84 5.05
C ILE A 69 -4.66 -11.56 5.19
N GLY A 70 -5.31 -10.40 5.28
CA GLY A 70 -4.63 -9.12 5.50
C GLY A 70 -3.84 -9.09 6.80
N TYR A 71 -4.42 -9.59 7.90
CA TYR A 71 -3.76 -9.69 9.19
C TYR A 71 -2.51 -10.59 9.13
N GLU A 72 -2.61 -11.80 8.57
CA GLU A 72 -1.47 -12.70 8.43
C GLU A 72 -0.35 -12.09 7.59
N ARG A 73 -0.71 -11.46 6.45
CA ARG A 73 0.25 -10.75 5.59
C ARG A 73 0.96 -9.62 6.34
N SER A 74 0.23 -8.86 7.16
CA SER A 74 0.76 -7.73 7.91
C SER A 74 1.89 -8.13 8.87
N LYS A 75 1.89 -9.37 9.38
CA LYS A 75 2.96 -9.86 10.27
C LYS A 75 4.31 -9.92 9.55
N THR A 76 4.32 -10.35 8.29
CA THR A 76 5.53 -10.37 7.45
C THR A 76 5.98 -8.96 7.07
N GLU A 77 5.03 -8.08 6.75
CA GLU A 77 5.31 -6.67 6.42
C GLU A 77 5.84 -5.90 7.63
N ALA A 78 5.30 -6.14 8.82
CA ALA A 78 5.73 -5.49 10.06
C ALA A 78 7.22 -5.71 10.36
N VAL A 79 7.78 -6.88 10.04
CA VAL A 79 9.23 -7.14 10.18
C VAL A 79 10.04 -6.21 9.28
N LYS A 80 9.62 -6.06 8.02
CA LYS A 80 10.28 -5.20 7.03
C LYS A 80 10.14 -3.71 7.40
N ILE A 81 8.95 -3.30 7.86
CA ILE A 81 8.68 -1.92 8.30
C ILE A 81 9.56 -1.57 9.51
N LYS A 82 9.69 -2.48 10.49
CA LYS A 82 10.59 -2.26 11.64
C LYS A 82 12.05 -2.09 11.19
N ALA A 83 12.52 -2.97 10.30
CA ALA A 83 13.88 -2.88 9.76
C ALA A 83 14.12 -1.59 8.95
N PHE A 84 13.08 -1.04 8.33
CA PHE A 84 13.17 0.20 7.58
C PHE A 84 13.42 1.43 8.47
N TRP A 85 12.85 1.42 9.68
CA TRP A 85 12.90 2.50 10.67
C TRP A 85 14.10 2.48 11.61
N ASN A 86 14.73 1.32 11.74
CA ASN A 86 16.05 1.23 12.37
C ASN A 86 17.15 1.85 11.48
#